data_AF-A0A0G4PR72-F1
#
_entry.id   AF-A0A0G4PR72-F1
#
_cell.length_a   1.000
_cell.length_b   1.000
_cell.length_c   1.000
_cell.angle_alpha   90.00
_cell.angle_beta   90.00
_cell.angle_gamma   90.00
#
_symmetry.space_group_name_H-M   'P 1'
#
loop_
_entity.id
_entity.type
_entity.pdbx_description
1 polymer ?
#
loop_
_entity_poly.entity_id
_entity_poly.type
_entity_poly.pdbx_seq_one_letter_code
_entity_poly.pdbx_strand_id
1 'polypeptide(L)'
;MERVYTERSVREMLAMSKLMMLYYPDNYLSGGLVSALWIRLDEDDEVYGFIKSWYLWEGSENHPGGQMAPTPIKNPDILEDVEFFLSIEARFMDGTDTVTFLLCLTLLKIKILLDLKDLHQARQAVGPKVPQEVLDEILAKIPRSSSIKANRHVMSSPDLSAEIVKLDAQVDALQED
;
A
#
# COMPACT_ATOMS: atom_id res chain seq x y z
N MET A 1 2.94 -5.73 29.83
CA MET A 1 2.16 -6.78 29.15
C MET A 1 1.79 -6.22 27.80
N GLU A 2 2.51 -6.61 26.76
CA GLU A 2 2.33 -6.09 25.40
C GLU A 2 0.98 -6.60 24.87
N ARG A 3 0.05 -5.70 24.54
CA ARG A 3 -1.25 -6.09 23.98
C ARG A 3 -1.00 -6.54 22.53
N VAL A 4 -0.99 -7.84 22.30
CA VAL A 4 -1.06 -8.39 20.94
C VAL A 4 -2.49 -8.21 20.44
N TYR A 5 -2.68 -7.34 19.46
CA TYR A 5 -3.97 -7.15 18.81
C TYR A 5 -4.27 -8.36 17.92
N THR A 6 -5.43 -8.98 18.09
CA THR A 6 -5.92 -10.06 17.21
C THR A 6 -6.46 -9.48 15.91
N GLU A 7 -6.46 -10.26 14.82
CA GLU A 7 -7.08 -9.85 13.54
C GLU A 7 -8.51 -9.31 13.76
N ARG A 8 -9.30 -10.00 14.58
CA ARG A 8 -10.65 -9.57 14.96
C ARG A 8 -10.65 -8.16 15.54
N SER A 9 -9.77 -7.86 16.49
CA SER A 9 -9.69 -6.53 17.11
C SER A 9 -9.27 -5.45 16.11
N VAL A 10 -8.40 -5.78 15.15
CA VAL A 10 -7.99 -4.84 14.08
C VAL A 10 -9.16 -4.56 13.14
N ARG A 11 -9.95 -5.58 12.77
CA ARG A 11 -11.17 -5.41 11.96
C ARG A 11 -12.25 -4.60 12.66
N GLU A 12 -12.48 -4.83 13.96
CA GLU A 12 -13.43 -4.04 14.76
C GLU A 12 -13.00 -2.57 14.84
N MET A 13 -11.70 -2.31 15.04
CA MET A 13 -11.15 -0.95 15.04
C MET A 13 -11.28 -0.30 13.65
N LEU A 14 -11.01 -1.04 12.58
CA LEU A 14 -11.16 -0.55 11.21
C LEU A 14 -12.61 -0.15 10.91
N ALA A 15 -13.59 -0.97 11.31
CA ALA A 15 -15.00 -0.65 11.12
C ALA A 15 -15.40 0.64 11.86
N MET A 16 -14.93 0.80 13.10
CA MET A 16 -15.16 2.02 13.88
C MET A 16 -14.51 3.26 13.25
N SER A 17 -13.25 3.15 12.79
CA SER A 17 -12.54 4.26 12.16
C SER A 17 -13.17 4.66 10.82
N LYS A 18 -13.66 3.70 10.02
CA LYS A 18 -14.45 3.99 8.81
C LYS A 18 -15.75 4.72 9.14
N LEU A 19 -16.42 4.34 10.22
CA LEU A 19 -17.62 5.05 10.67
C LEU A 19 -17.31 6.49 11.09
N MET A 20 -16.22 6.69 11.84
CA MET A 20 -15.75 8.02 12.25
C MET A 20 -15.50 8.94 11.05
N MET A 21 -14.86 8.42 10.00
CA MET A 21 -14.65 9.14 8.74
C MET A 21 -15.96 9.61 8.08
N LEU A 22 -17.05 8.84 8.17
CA LEU A 22 -18.34 9.24 7.59
C LEU A 22 -18.98 10.41 8.35
N TYR A 23 -18.78 10.48 9.67
CA TYR A 23 -19.32 11.56 10.51
C TYR A 23 -18.43 12.80 10.53
N TYR A 24 -17.14 12.64 10.28
CA TYR A 24 -16.13 13.70 10.22
C TYR A 24 -15.30 13.55 8.94
N PRO A 25 -15.87 13.90 7.77
CA PRO A 25 -15.20 13.68 6.48
C PRO A 25 -13.86 14.41 6.34
N ASP A 26 -13.70 15.56 6.98
CA ASP A 26 -12.44 16.33 6.98
C ASP A 26 -11.40 15.80 7.98
N ASN A 27 -11.63 14.62 8.58
CA ASN A 27 -10.74 14.03 9.57
C ASN A 27 -9.69 13.13 8.89
N TYR A 28 -8.67 13.73 8.32
CA TYR A 28 -7.57 13.00 7.66
C TYR A 28 -6.77 12.10 8.61
N LEU A 29 -6.63 12.48 9.90
CA LEU A 29 -6.08 11.61 10.96
C LEU A 29 -6.80 10.25 11.01
N SER A 30 -8.12 10.24 10.87
CA SER A 30 -8.90 9.00 10.81
C SER A 30 -8.65 8.22 9.52
N GLY A 31 -8.39 8.89 8.39
CA GLY A 31 -7.92 8.26 7.16
C GLY A 31 -6.55 7.59 7.31
N GLY A 32 -5.61 8.26 7.99
CA GLY A 32 -4.31 7.70 8.32
C GLY A 32 -4.42 6.44 9.19
N LEU A 33 -5.26 6.47 10.23
CA LEU A 33 -5.54 5.31 11.07
C LEU A 33 -6.18 4.16 10.27
N VAL A 34 -7.15 4.45 9.41
CA VAL A 34 -7.79 3.46 8.53
C VAL A 34 -6.74 2.77 7.65
N SER A 35 -5.84 3.55 7.05
CA SER A 35 -4.74 3.06 6.21
C SER A 35 -3.80 2.15 7.01
N ALA A 36 -3.37 2.56 8.20
CA ALA A 36 -2.51 1.76 9.06
C ALA A 36 -3.14 0.44 9.52
N LEU A 37 -4.46 0.42 9.73
CA LEU A 37 -5.20 -0.80 10.09
C LEU A 37 -5.31 -1.76 8.91
N TRP A 38 -5.53 -1.25 7.70
CA TRP A 38 -5.53 -2.05 6.48
C TRP A 38 -4.16 -2.67 6.18
N ILE A 39 -3.06 -1.94 6.39
CA ILE A 39 -1.69 -2.49 6.28
C ILE A 39 -1.53 -3.71 7.21
N ARG A 40 -2.03 -3.63 8.44
CA ARG A 40 -1.98 -4.76 9.41
C ARG A 40 -2.84 -5.96 9.00
N LEU A 41 -3.84 -5.75 8.15
CA LEU A 41 -4.73 -6.80 7.64
C LEU A 41 -4.26 -7.37 6.29
N ASP A 42 -3.12 -6.93 5.77
CA ASP A 42 -2.62 -7.27 4.45
C ASP A 42 -3.61 -6.91 3.30
N GLU A 43 -4.44 -5.88 3.52
CA GLU A 43 -5.42 -5.33 2.57
C GLU A 43 -4.79 -4.21 1.72
N ASP A 44 -3.72 -4.54 1.00
CA ASP A 44 -2.81 -3.59 0.33
C ASP A 44 -3.49 -2.72 -0.74
N ASP A 45 -4.37 -3.32 -1.55
CA ASP A 45 -5.15 -2.61 -2.56
C ASP A 45 -6.07 -1.54 -1.94
N GLU A 46 -6.64 -1.83 -0.76
CA GLU A 46 -7.50 -0.89 -0.05
C GLU A 46 -6.69 0.30 0.46
N VAL A 47 -5.51 0.05 1.03
CA VAL A 47 -4.58 1.13 1.47
C VAL A 47 -4.25 2.05 0.31
N TYR A 48 -3.72 1.47 -0.76
CA TYR A 48 -3.20 2.26 -1.88
C TYR A 48 -4.32 2.97 -2.62
N GLY A 49 -5.42 2.27 -2.90
CA GLY A 49 -6.56 2.80 -3.64
C GLY A 49 -7.26 3.92 -2.88
N PHE A 50 -7.31 3.82 -1.55
CA PHE A 50 -7.80 4.88 -0.68
C PHE A 50 -6.88 6.09 -0.68
N ILE A 51 -5.58 5.94 -0.41
CA ILE A 51 -4.62 7.06 -0.40
C ILE A 51 -4.63 7.78 -1.76
N LYS A 52 -4.52 7.02 -2.86
CA LYS A 52 -4.58 7.58 -4.22
C LYS A 52 -5.87 8.35 -4.48
N SER A 53 -7.01 7.83 -4.01
CA SER A 53 -8.29 8.51 -4.20
C SER A 53 -8.34 9.87 -3.49
N TRP A 54 -7.72 10.01 -2.32
CA TRP A 54 -7.58 11.29 -1.61
C TRP A 54 -6.70 12.28 -2.33
N TYR A 55 -5.53 11.86 -2.81
CA TYR A 55 -4.65 12.74 -3.57
C TYR A 55 -5.28 13.21 -4.89
N LEU A 56 -5.98 12.33 -5.60
CA LEU A 56 -6.70 12.70 -6.83
C LEU A 56 -7.90 13.61 -6.55
N TRP A 57 -8.55 13.42 -5.41
CA TRP A 57 -9.61 14.29 -4.93
C TRP A 57 -9.04 15.69 -4.74
N GLU A 58 -8.07 15.89 -3.86
CA GLU A 58 -7.46 17.20 -3.60
C GLU A 58 -6.83 17.87 -4.84
N GLY A 59 -6.38 17.06 -5.81
CA GLY A 59 -5.90 17.56 -7.10
C GLY A 59 -7.00 18.07 -8.04
N SER A 60 -8.26 17.71 -7.80
CA SER A 60 -9.41 18.05 -8.65
C SER A 60 -10.05 19.38 -8.24
N GLU A 61 -10.25 20.29 -9.19
CA GLU A 61 -11.03 21.52 -8.96
C GLU A 61 -12.56 21.26 -8.92
N ASN A 62 -13.00 20.07 -9.35
CA ASN A 62 -14.40 19.73 -9.55
C ASN A 62 -14.78 18.49 -8.74
N HIS A 63 -15.05 18.69 -7.46
CA HIS A 63 -15.66 17.66 -6.62
C HIS A 63 -17.17 17.57 -6.88
N PRO A 64 -17.73 16.36 -7.06
CA PRO A 64 -19.18 16.18 -7.12
C PRO A 64 -19.86 16.79 -5.90
N GLY A 65 -20.79 17.73 -6.13
CA GLY A 65 -21.54 18.38 -5.05
C GLY A 65 -22.27 17.35 -4.17
N GLY A 66 -22.06 17.42 -2.85
CA GLY A 66 -22.67 16.51 -1.87
C GLY A 66 -21.88 15.23 -1.59
N GLN A 67 -20.76 14.99 -2.26
CA GLN A 67 -19.84 13.91 -1.90
C GLN A 67 -18.90 14.38 -0.79
N MET A 68 -18.94 13.68 0.35
CA MET A 68 -18.18 14.05 1.56
C MET A 68 -16.74 13.48 1.58
N ALA A 69 -16.46 12.43 0.81
CA ALA A 69 -15.15 11.81 0.74
C ALA A 69 -14.95 11.11 -0.62
N PRO A 70 -13.70 10.95 -1.09
CA PRO A 70 -13.41 10.19 -2.30
C PRO A 70 -13.80 8.72 -2.15
N THR A 71 -14.18 8.12 -3.27
CA THR A 71 -14.40 6.66 -3.32
C THR A 71 -13.05 5.97 -3.53
N PRO A 72 -12.68 4.97 -2.72
CA PRO A 72 -11.44 4.22 -2.91
C PRO A 72 -11.37 3.62 -4.32
N ILE A 73 -10.20 3.70 -4.94
CA ILE A 73 -9.95 3.06 -6.23
C ILE A 73 -9.85 1.55 -6.03
N LYS A 74 -10.59 0.78 -6.84
CA LYS A 74 -10.54 -0.68 -6.82
C LYS A 74 -9.41 -1.18 -7.71
N ASN A 75 -8.70 -2.21 -7.25
CA ASN A 75 -7.58 -2.86 -7.96
C ASN A 75 -6.55 -1.84 -8.48
N PRO A 76 -6.01 -0.96 -7.62
CA PRO A 76 -5.04 0.02 -8.07
C PRO A 76 -3.72 -0.64 -8.48
N ASP A 77 -2.93 0.05 -9.32
CA ASP A 77 -1.56 -0.36 -9.59
C ASP A 77 -0.64 0.07 -8.44
N ILE A 78 -0.40 -0.83 -7.51
CA ILE A 78 0.47 -0.59 -6.34
C ILE A 78 1.95 -0.39 -6.71
N LEU A 79 2.36 -0.73 -7.94
CA LEU A 79 3.74 -0.61 -8.45
C LEU A 79 3.95 0.64 -9.33
N GLU A 80 2.91 1.45 -9.52
CA GLU A 80 3.04 2.71 -10.25
C GLU A 80 3.98 3.69 -9.52
N ASP A 81 4.35 4.75 -10.23
CA ASP A 81 5.26 5.74 -9.69
C ASP A 81 4.66 6.60 -8.58
N VAL A 82 5.47 6.98 -7.59
CA VAL A 82 5.04 7.78 -6.45
C VAL A 82 5.22 9.28 -6.64
N GLU A 83 5.85 9.72 -7.74
CA GLU A 83 6.09 11.13 -8.06
C GLU A 83 4.81 11.99 -7.96
N PHE A 84 3.66 11.42 -8.34
CA PHE A 84 2.36 12.06 -8.19
C PHE A 84 2.05 12.48 -6.73
N PHE A 85 2.39 11.65 -5.74
CA PHE A 85 2.15 11.95 -4.32
C PHE A 85 3.07 13.07 -3.82
N LEU A 86 4.34 13.04 -4.21
CA LEU A 86 5.34 14.03 -3.82
C LEU A 86 5.02 15.42 -4.40
N SER A 87 4.46 15.47 -5.61
CA SER A 87 4.09 16.73 -6.27
C SER A 87 2.93 17.50 -5.61
N ILE A 88 2.13 16.82 -4.78
CA ILE A 88 0.89 17.37 -4.19
C ILE A 88 1.11 17.92 -2.77
N GLU A 89 2.31 17.79 -2.20
CA GLU A 89 2.64 18.26 -0.85
C GLU A 89 2.34 19.75 -0.60
N ALA A 90 2.25 20.57 -1.64
CA ALA A 90 1.91 21.98 -1.52
C ALA A 90 0.41 22.28 -1.24
N ARG A 91 -0.49 21.29 -1.22
CA ARG A 91 -1.96 21.53 -1.18
C ARG A 91 -2.71 21.01 0.04
N PHE A 92 -2.16 20.08 0.82
CA PHE A 92 -2.83 19.65 2.05
C PHE A 92 -2.72 20.75 3.12
N MET A 93 -3.86 21.28 3.56
CA MET A 93 -3.91 22.30 4.60
C MET A 93 -3.27 21.79 5.91
N ASP A 94 -2.39 22.62 6.47
CA ASP A 94 -1.67 22.50 7.76
C ASP A 94 -0.55 21.46 7.94
N GLY A 95 -0.31 20.57 6.98
CA GLY A 95 0.88 19.69 6.94
C GLY A 95 0.88 18.54 7.95
N THR A 96 -0.05 18.50 8.92
CA THR A 96 -0.08 17.43 9.94
C THR A 96 -0.69 16.13 9.42
N ASP A 97 -1.62 16.26 8.48
CA ASP A 97 -2.47 15.18 7.99
C ASP A 97 -1.85 14.41 6.81
N THR A 98 -1.06 15.08 5.97
CA THR A 98 -0.31 14.50 4.83
C THR A 98 0.69 13.44 5.29
N VAL A 99 1.35 13.71 6.42
CA VAL A 99 2.42 12.86 6.97
C VAL A 99 1.91 11.45 7.25
N THR A 100 0.67 11.29 7.71
CA THR A 100 0.16 9.95 8.04
C THR A 100 -0.12 9.13 6.77
N PHE A 101 -0.58 9.76 5.68
CA PHE A 101 -0.74 9.08 4.39
C PHE A 101 0.61 8.73 3.74
N LEU A 102 1.56 9.67 3.73
CA LEU A 102 2.91 9.39 3.24
C LEU A 102 3.60 8.29 4.04
N LEU A 103 3.46 8.29 5.36
CA LEU A 103 3.97 7.21 6.21
C LEU A 103 3.32 5.86 5.87
N CYS A 104 2.00 5.81 5.69
CA CYS A 104 1.31 4.58 5.29
C CYS A 104 1.73 4.11 3.89
N LEU A 105 1.88 5.03 2.94
CA LEU A 105 2.37 4.73 1.59
C LEU A 105 3.81 4.20 1.63
N THR A 106 4.68 4.81 2.42
CA THR A 106 6.06 4.37 2.64
C THR A 106 6.10 2.96 3.22
N LEU A 107 5.34 2.70 4.28
CA LEU A 107 5.27 1.38 4.90
C LEU A 107 4.74 0.32 3.94
N LEU A 108 3.74 0.68 3.11
CA LEU A 108 3.24 -0.20 2.06
C LEU A 108 4.33 -0.48 1.03
N LYS A 109 5.01 0.55 0.50
CA LYS A 109 6.08 0.40 -0.50
C LYS A 109 7.25 -0.44 0.04
N ILE A 110 7.64 -0.24 1.30
CA ILE A 110 8.62 -1.09 1.99
C ILE A 110 8.15 -2.54 2.08
N LYS A 111 6.89 -2.78 2.48
CA LYS A 111 6.34 -4.14 2.53
C LYS A 111 6.40 -4.82 1.16
N ILE A 112 6.00 -4.12 0.11
CA ILE A 112 6.05 -4.64 -1.27
C ILE A 112 7.50 -4.89 -1.72
N LEU A 113 8.43 -3.99 -1.38
CA LEU A 113 9.85 -4.14 -1.70
C LEU A 113 10.47 -5.38 -1.05
N LEU A 114 10.11 -5.65 0.21
CA LEU A 114 10.53 -6.88 0.90
C LEU A 114 9.96 -8.12 0.21
N ASP A 115 8.67 -8.12 -0.15
CA ASP A 115 8.06 -9.22 -0.91
C ASP A 115 8.79 -9.48 -2.24
N LEU A 116 9.17 -8.43 -2.98
CA LEU A 116 9.91 -8.57 -4.24
C LEU A 116 11.33 -9.10 -4.02
N LYS A 117 12.05 -8.58 -3.02
CA LYS A 117 13.40 -9.03 -2.66
C LYS A 117 13.41 -10.51 -2.25
N ASP A 118 12.46 -10.91 -1.40
CA ASP A 118 12.31 -12.30 -0.96
C ASP A 118 11.97 -13.24 -2.12
N LEU A 119 11.04 -12.81 -3.01
CA LEU A 119 10.65 -13.58 -4.19
C LEU A 119 11.83 -13.75 -5.16
N HIS A 120 12.57 -12.68 -5.41
CA HIS A 120 13.76 -12.68 -6.27
C HIS A 120 14.86 -13.58 -5.71
N GLN A 121 15.18 -13.45 -4.41
CA GLN A 121 16.21 -14.25 -3.75
C GLN A 121 15.84 -15.73 -3.74
N ALA A 122 14.59 -16.08 -3.44
CA ALA A 122 14.15 -17.46 -3.44
C ALA A 122 14.25 -18.10 -4.83
N ARG A 123 13.90 -17.35 -5.88
CA ARG A 123 14.05 -17.82 -7.26
C ARG A 123 15.51 -18.13 -7.60
N GLN A 124 16.45 -17.26 -7.23
CA GLN A 124 17.88 -17.48 -7.47
C GLN A 124 18.45 -18.63 -6.62
N ALA A 125 18.05 -18.73 -5.36
CA ALA A 125 18.63 -19.68 -4.41
C ALA A 125 18.07 -21.09 -4.53
N VAL A 126 16.79 -21.23 -4.90
CA VAL A 126 16.04 -22.50 -4.94
C VAL A 126 15.79 -22.95 -6.38
N GLY A 127 15.58 -22.03 -7.32
CA GLY A 127 15.22 -22.36 -8.70
C GLY A 127 16.15 -23.37 -9.37
N PRO A 128 17.49 -23.26 -9.25
CA PRO A 128 18.42 -24.25 -9.82
C PRO A 128 18.36 -25.65 -9.17
N LYS A 129 17.66 -25.82 -8.05
CA LYS A 129 17.68 -27.04 -7.22
C LYS A 129 16.38 -27.86 -7.29
N VAL A 130 15.31 -27.31 -7.89
CA VAL A 130 13.99 -27.94 -7.90
C VAL A 130 13.34 -27.84 -9.28
N PRO A 131 12.42 -28.76 -9.63
CA PRO A 131 11.57 -28.62 -10.82
C PRO A 131 10.71 -27.34 -10.76
N GLN A 132 10.29 -26.84 -11.93
CA GLN A 132 9.51 -25.60 -12.04
C GLN A 132 8.22 -25.66 -11.21
N GLU A 133 7.53 -26.79 -11.19
CA GLU A 133 6.27 -26.95 -10.46
C GLU A 133 6.48 -26.78 -8.94
N VAL A 134 7.56 -27.33 -8.42
CA VAL A 134 7.94 -27.19 -7.00
C VAL A 134 8.38 -25.76 -6.71
N LEU A 135 9.11 -25.12 -7.63
CA LEU A 135 9.48 -23.72 -7.50
C LEU A 135 8.23 -22.84 -7.44
N ASP A 136 7.26 -23.03 -8.33
CA ASP A 136 6.02 -22.25 -8.37
C ASP A 136 5.22 -22.38 -7.06
N GLU A 137 5.13 -23.58 -6.50
CA GLU A 137 4.49 -23.80 -5.19
C GLU A 137 5.21 -23.09 -4.04
N ILE A 138 6.53 -23.02 -4.08
CA ILE A 138 7.35 -22.28 -3.10
C ILE A 138 7.10 -20.78 -3.27
N LEU A 139 7.28 -20.25 -4.48
CA LEU A 139 7.15 -18.84 -4.80
C LEU A 139 5.75 -18.30 -4.46
N ALA A 140 4.69 -19.09 -4.69
CA ALA A 140 3.31 -18.71 -4.34
C ALA A 140 3.08 -18.42 -2.84
N LYS A 141 3.94 -18.95 -1.96
CA LYS A 141 3.82 -18.79 -0.51
C LYS A 141 4.68 -17.65 0.06
N ILE A 142 5.58 -17.09 -0.74
CA ILE A 142 6.57 -16.11 -0.25
C ILE A 142 5.94 -14.74 0.01
N PRO A 143 5.28 -14.09 -0.97
CA PRO A 143 4.79 -12.74 -0.74
C PRO A 143 3.75 -12.74 0.38
N ARG A 144 3.79 -11.74 1.25
CA ARG A 144 2.70 -11.52 2.21
C ARG A 144 1.55 -10.79 1.54
N SER A 145 1.88 -9.84 0.67
CA SER A 145 0.93 -9.04 -0.10
C SER A 145 0.04 -9.89 -1.01
N SER A 146 -1.26 -9.69 -0.86
CA SER A 146 -2.27 -10.30 -1.74
C SER A 146 -2.19 -9.72 -3.16
N SER A 147 -1.89 -8.43 -3.29
CA SER A 147 -1.71 -7.74 -4.58
C SER A 147 -0.53 -8.28 -5.36
N ILE A 148 0.59 -8.59 -4.69
CA ILE A 148 1.76 -9.22 -5.33
C ILE A 148 1.46 -10.65 -5.77
N LYS A 149 0.78 -11.44 -4.93
CA LYS A 149 0.32 -12.80 -5.30
C LYS A 149 -0.58 -12.78 -6.53
N ALA A 150 -1.45 -11.77 -6.64
CA ALA A 150 -2.35 -11.63 -7.78
C ALA A 150 -1.65 -11.10 -9.05
N ASN A 151 -0.49 -10.44 -8.90
CA ASN A 151 0.24 -9.86 -10.02
C ASN A 151 1.00 -10.94 -10.81
N ARG A 152 0.36 -11.46 -11.87
CA ARG A 152 0.94 -12.48 -12.74
C ARG A 152 2.28 -12.07 -13.36
N HIS A 153 2.47 -10.80 -13.69
CA HIS A 153 3.74 -10.35 -14.27
C HIS A 153 4.88 -10.52 -13.27
N VAL A 154 4.70 -10.06 -12.03
CA VAL A 154 5.70 -10.21 -10.95
C VAL A 154 5.94 -11.69 -10.63
N MET A 155 4.87 -12.46 -10.46
CA MET A 155 4.97 -13.87 -10.07
C MET A 155 5.66 -14.74 -11.13
N SER A 156 5.52 -14.39 -12.42
CA SER A 156 6.14 -15.14 -13.53
C SER A 156 7.47 -14.58 -14.02
N SER A 157 7.80 -13.32 -13.72
CA SER A 157 9.03 -12.69 -14.22
C SER A 157 10.26 -13.37 -13.65
N PRO A 158 11.22 -13.88 -14.44
CA PRO A 158 12.40 -14.58 -13.93
C PRO A 158 13.37 -13.63 -13.20
N ASP A 159 13.34 -12.35 -13.53
CA ASP A 159 14.17 -11.31 -12.95
C ASP A 159 13.27 -10.17 -12.47
N LEU A 160 13.53 -9.70 -11.25
CA LEU A 160 12.79 -8.61 -10.61
C LEU A 160 13.73 -7.45 -10.25
N SER A 161 14.99 -7.48 -10.72
CA SER A 161 16.01 -6.50 -10.34
C SER A 161 15.60 -5.08 -10.72
N ALA A 162 14.95 -4.89 -11.88
CA ALA A 162 14.49 -3.58 -12.33
C ALA A 162 13.37 -3.03 -11.45
N GLU A 163 12.37 -3.86 -11.13
CA GLU A 163 11.26 -3.50 -10.25
C GLU A 163 11.74 -3.23 -8.83
N ILE A 164 12.69 -4.03 -8.32
CA ILE A 164 13.32 -3.82 -7.01
C ILE A 164 14.03 -2.47 -6.99
N VAL A 165 14.90 -2.18 -7.97
CA VAL A 165 15.63 -0.90 -8.01
C VAL A 165 14.68 0.29 -8.11
N LYS A 166 13.65 0.18 -8.96
CA LYS A 166 12.62 1.22 -9.08
C LYS A 166 11.92 1.45 -7.74
N LEU A 167 11.49 0.38 -7.06
CA LEU A 167 10.74 0.50 -5.82
C LEU A 167 11.61 0.93 -4.63
N ASP A 168 12.89 0.56 -4.60
CA ASP A 168 13.89 1.04 -3.66
C ASP A 168 14.04 2.57 -3.78
N ALA A 169 14.20 3.09 -5.01
CA ALA A 169 14.26 4.53 -5.26
C ALA A 169 12.96 5.27 -4.87
N GLN A 170 11.79 4.66 -5.06
CA GLN A 170 10.52 5.24 -4.59
C GLN A 170 10.43 5.30 -3.07
N VAL A 171 10.95 4.30 -2.36
CA VAL A 171 10.99 4.29 -0.89
C VAL A 171 11.94 5.36 -0.38
N ASP A 172 13.09 5.55 -1.02
CA ASP A 172 14.04 6.61 -0.67
C ASP A 172 13.41 7.99 -0.86
N ALA A 173 12.76 8.24 -2.01
CA ALA A 173 12.09 9.51 -2.27
C ALA A 173 11.01 9.84 -1.23
N LEU A 174 10.26 8.83 -0.76
CA LEU A 174 9.23 9.01 0.27
C LEU A 174 9.78 9.26 1.69
N GLN A 175 11.10 9.10 1.92
CA GLN A 175 11.75 9.34 3.21
C GLN A 175 12.50 10.69 3.26
N GLU A 176 12.77 11.30 2.11
CA GLU A 176 13.52 12.55 2.00
C GLU A 176 12.65 13.81 2.12
N ASP A 177 11.32 13.67 1.99
CA ASP A 177 10.30 14.71 2.23
C ASP A 177 9.70 14.62 3.66
#